data_AF-A0A817L9W0-F1
#
_entry.id   AF-A0A817L9W0-F1
#
_cell.length_a   1.000
_cell.length_b   1.000
_cell.length_c   1.000
_cell.angle_alpha   90.00
_cell.angle_beta   90.00
_cell.angle_gamma   90.00
#
_symmetry.space_group_name_H-M   'P 1'
#
loop_
_entity.id
_entity.type
_entity.pdbx_description
1 polymer ?
#
loop_
_entity_poly.entity_id
_entity_poly.type
_entity_poly.pdbx_seq_one_letter_code
_entity_poly.pdbx_strand_id
1 'polypeptide(L)'
;EFPAISGYSVGGDFEIKYNMVQMHYDNPKQIPNRRDSLGIRFYLRKERRQYDLDYLTHGRDSSYFAITIPPETDRFIVVIISIINLKIVYQNQFGDELATRLVLEI
;
A
#
# COMPACT_ATOMS: atom_id res chain seq x y z
N GLU A 1 -9.00 -9.11 9.25
CA GLU A 1 -7.99 -8.99 10.33
C GLU A 1 -6.63 -9.39 9.79
N PHE A 2 -5.54 -8.89 10.37
CA PHE A 2 -4.19 -9.36 10.02
C PHE A 2 -3.90 -10.73 10.66
N PRO A 3 -3.05 -11.57 10.03
CA PRO A 3 -2.55 -12.78 10.68
C PRO A 3 -1.97 -12.48 12.06
N ALA A 4 -2.15 -13.39 13.02
CA ALA A 4 -1.73 -13.15 14.42
C ALA A 4 -0.23 -12.82 14.56
N ILE A 5 0.60 -13.38 13.68
CA ILE A 5 2.06 -13.24 13.68
C ILE A 5 2.56 -12.00 12.94
N SER A 6 1.70 -11.21 12.29
CA SER A 6 2.12 -10.07 11.47
C SER A 6 1.30 -8.81 11.67
N GLY A 7 1.89 -7.64 11.49
CA GLY A 7 1.20 -6.34 11.66
C GLY A 7 1.86 -5.23 10.86
N TYR A 8 1.14 -4.14 10.62
CA TYR A 8 1.69 -2.96 9.96
C TYR A 8 2.30 -2.02 11.00
N SER A 9 3.59 -1.75 10.90
CA SER A 9 4.32 -0.91 11.86
C SER A 9 4.01 0.58 11.63
N VAL A 10 3.77 1.30 12.72
CA VAL A 10 3.47 2.74 12.71
C VAL A 10 4.14 3.43 13.90
N GLY A 11 4.63 4.66 13.69
CA GLY A 11 5.28 5.48 14.72
C GLY A 11 6.80 5.30 14.82
N GLY A 12 7.40 5.69 15.95
CA GLY A 12 8.86 5.68 16.10
C GLY A 12 9.60 6.75 15.30
N ASP A 13 10.92 6.72 15.36
CA ASP A 13 11.76 7.79 14.80
C ASP A 13 11.84 7.79 13.27
N PHE A 14 11.63 6.61 12.66
CA PHE A 14 11.82 6.37 11.22
C PHE A 14 10.55 5.93 10.47
N GLU A 15 9.40 5.74 11.12
CA GLU A 15 8.17 5.29 10.45
C GLU A 15 7.11 6.40 10.32
N ILE A 16 5.97 6.03 9.73
CA ILE A 16 4.84 6.94 9.45
C ILE A 16 4.30 7.53 10.76
N LYS A 17 4.29 8.87 10.85
CA LYS A 17 3.82 9.61 12.04
C LYS A 17 2.36 10.04 11.96
N TYR A 18 1.80 10.09 10.75
CA TYR A 18 0.46 10.59 10.49
C TYR A 18 -0.29 9.63 9.58
N ASN A 19 -1.58 9.44 9.87
CA ASN A 19 -2.47 8.68 9.02
C ASN A 19 -3.29 9.64 8.15
N MET A 20 -3.35 9.38 6.86
CA MET A 20 -4.23 10.08 5.94
C MET A 20 -5.38 9.14 5.56
N VAL A 21 -6.61 9.62 5.68
CA VAL A 21 -7.79 8.89 5.23
C VAL A 21 -8.29 9.54 3.96
N GLN A 22 -8.24 8.80 2.85
CA GLN A 22 -8.87 9.19 1.58
C GLN A 22 -10.24 8.51 1.49
N MET A 23 -11.29 9.28 1.23
CA MET A 23 -12.67 8.78 1.06
C MET A 23 -13.17 9.14 -0.33
N HIS A 24 -13.75 8.15 -1.02
CA HIS A 24 -14.36 8.33 -2.33
C HIS A 24 -15.89 8.28 -2.17
N TYR A 25 -16.58 9.36 -2.56
CA TYR A 25 -18.03 9.44 -2.54
C TYR A 25 -18.57 9.32 -3.97
N ASP A 26 -19.48 8.37 -4.18
CA ASP A 26 -20.31 8.31 -5.38
C ASP A 26 -21.73 8.73 -5.01
N ASN A 27 -22.21 9.84 -5.58
CA ASN A 27 -23.52 10.43 -5.28
C ASN A 27 -24.39 10.52 -6.55
N PRO A 28 -24.76 9.40 -7.16
CA PRO A 28 -25.47 9.39 -8.45
C PRO A 28 -26.87 10.01 -8.34
N LYS A 29 -27.47 9.97 -7.15
CA LYS A 29 -28.80 10.53 -6.85
C LYS A 29 -28.76 12.01 -6.46
N GLN A 30 -27.57 12.61 -6.43
CA GLN A 30 -27.34 14.03 -6.11
C GLN A 30 -28.05 14.49 -4.84
N ILE A 31 -28.03 13.65 -3.79
CA ILE A 31 -28.78 13.93 -2.56
C ILE A 31 -28.16 15.17 -1.90
N PRO A 32 -28.91 16.29 -1.78
CA PRO A 32 -28.37 17.52 -1.23
C PRO A 32 -28.24 17.42 0.29
N ASN A 33 -27.29 18.18 0.83
CA ASN A 33 -27.10 18.37 2.28
C ASN A 33 -26.92 17.07 3.08
N ARG A 34 -26.49 15.98 2.44
CA ARG A 34 -26.18 14.72 3.13
C ARG A 34 -24.90 14.90 3.93
N ARG A 35 -25.01 14.84 5.25
CA ARG A 35 -23.87 14.74 6.15
C ARG A 35 -23.58 13.27 6.41
N ASP A 36 -22.31 12.92 6.30
CA ASP A 36 -21.81 11.59 6.60
C ASP A 36 -20.80 11.65 7.74
N SER A 37 -20.71 10.57 8.51
CA SER A 37 -19.80 10.45 9.65
C SER A 37 -19.04 9.11 9.62
N LEU A 38 -18.62 8.70 8.43
CA LEU A 38 -17.78 7.53 8.25
C LEU A 38 -16.35 7.81 8.70
N GLY A 39 -15.63 6.74 8.99
CA GLY A 39 -14.26 6.79 9.45
C GLY A 39 -13.66 5.39 9.53
N ILE A 40 -12.41 5.34 9.97
CA ILE A 40 -11.66 4.10 10.13
C ILE A 40 -11.24 3.97 11.59
N ARG A 41 -11.37 2.76 12.15
CA ARG A 41 -10.87 2.43 13.49
C ARG A 41 -9.61 1.58 13.37
N PHE A 42 -8.53 2.05 13.99
CA PHE A 42 -7.27 1.32 14.09
C PHE A 42 -7.18 0.60 15.44
N TYR A 43 -6.70 -0.64 15.43
CA TYR A 43 -6.39 -1.41 16.63
C TYR A 43 -4.87 -1.55 16.73
N LEU A 44 -4.26 -0.80 17.65
CA LEU A 44 -2.81 -0.70 17.81
C LEU A 44 -2.33 -1.56 18.98
N ARG A 45 -1.08 -2.02 18.89
CA ARG A 45 -0.35 -2.68 19.97
C ARG A 45 1.00 -1.98 20.14
N LYS A 46 1.54 -2.02 21.36
CA LYS A 46 2.87 -1.46 21.64
C LYS A 46 3.98 -2.45 21.29
N GLU A 47 3.69 -3.75 21.33
CA GLU A 47 4.66 -4.80 21.03
C GLU A 47 4.76 -5.06 19.53
N ARG A 48 5.99 -5.27 19.03
CA ARG A 48 6.21 -5.72 17.64
C ARG A 48 5.77 -7.17 17.49
N ARG A 49 5.22 -7.48 16.31
CA ARG A 49 4.93 -8.87 15.90
C ARG A 49 6.16 -9.48 15.23
N GLN A 50 6.07 -10.77 14.93
CA GLN A 50 7.19 -11.51 14.31
C GLN A 50 7.51 -10.99 12.90
N TYR A 51 6.50 -10.56 12.16
CA TYR A 51 6.66 -10.05 10.79
C TYR A 51 5.97 -8.70 10.60
N ASP A 52 6.67 -7.77 9.99
CA ASP A 52 6.10 -6.50 9.55
C ASP A 52 5.41 -6.71 8.19
N LEU A 53 4.22 -6.16 8.06
CA LEU A 53 3.46 -6.11 6.82
C LEU A 53 3.84 -4.84 6.07
N ASP A 54 3.97 -4.97 4.76
CA ASP A 54 4.08 -3.85 3.84
C ASP A 54 3.23 -4.14 2.60
N TYR A 55 3.01 -3.13 1.76
CA TYR A 55 2.26 -3.27 0.52
C TYR A 55 3.12 -2.93 -0.69
N LEU A 56 2.99 -3.75 -1.72
CA LEU A 56 3.55 -3.47 -3.04
C LEU A 56 2.43 -2.97 -3.94
N THR A 57 2.54 -1.72 -4.39
CA THR A 57 1.67 -1.20 -5.44
C THR A 57 2.33 -1.45 -6.79
N HIS A 58 1.65 -2.20 -7.66
CA HIS A 58 2.09 -2.49 -9.01
C HIS A 58 0.99 -2.11 -10.00
N GLY A 59 1.33 -1.39 -11.07
CA GLY A 59 0.36 -0.87 -12.00
C GLY A 59 0.93 0.19 -12.94
N ARG A 60 0.06 0.80 -13.74
CA ARG A 60 0.35 2.06 -14.43
C ARG A 60 -0.23 3.21 -13.62
N ASP A 61 0.35 4.40 -13.81
CA ASP A 61 -0.20 5.62 -13.25
C ASP A 61 -1.66 5.82 -13.75
N SER A 62 -2.47 6.48 -12.94
CA SER A 62 -3.86 6.82 -13.25
C SER A 62 -3.98 8.03 -14.18
N SER A 63 -2.86 8.68 -14.52
CA SER A 63 -2.87 9.83 -15.41
C SER A 63 -3.26 9.45 -16.84
N TYR A 64 -3.82 10.45 -17.55
CA TYR A 64 -4.19 10.33 -18.95
C TYR A 64 -3.02 9.97 -19.87
N PHE A 65 -1.78 10.19 -19.42
CA PHE A 65 -0.56 9.87 -20.18
C PHE A 65 -0.08 8.43 -19.99
N ALA A 66 -0.68 7.67 -19.08
CA ALA A 66 -0.19 6.35 -18.71
C ALA A 66 -0.69 5.23 -19.63
N ILE A 67 -1.99 5.18 -19.89
CA ILE A 67 -2.61 4.24 -20.82
C ILE A 67 -3.82 4.93 -21.48
N THR A 68 -3.86 4.90 -22.80
CA THR A 68 -5.06 5.26 -23.56
C THR A 68 -5.61 4.00 -24.22
N ILE A 69 -6.83 3.62 -23.84
CA ILE A 69 -7.56 2.51 -24.47
C ILE A 69 -8.37 3.10 -25.64
N PRO A 70 -8.14 2.67 -26.89
CA PRO A 70 -8.90 3.17 -28.02
C PRO A 70 -10.39 2.79 -27.90
N PRO A 71 -11.31 3.65 -28.40
CA PRO A 71 -12.73 3.29 -28.48
C PRO A 71 -12.94 2.06 -29.36
N GLU A 72 -14.07 1.36 -29.18
CA GLU A 72 -14.50 0.22 -30.02
C GLU A 72 -13.49 -0.94 -30.12
N THR A 73 -12.61 -1.08 -29.13
CA THR A 73 -11.64 -2.17 -29.06
C THR A 73 -12.23 -3.37 -28.31
N ASP A 74 -12.40 -4.50 -28.99
CA ASP A 74 -12.91 -5.75 -28.37
C ASP A 74 -11.96 -6.32 -27.30
N ARG A 75 -10.65 -6.10 -27.46
CA ARG A 75 -9.62 -6.56 -26.52
C ARG A 75 -8.39 -5.67 -26.54
N PHE A 76 -7.99 -5.19 -25.37
CA PHE A 76 -6.76 -4.43 -25.16
C PHE A 76 -5.90 -5.10 -24.10
N ILE A 77 -4.63 -5.37 -24.40
CA ILE A 77 -3.69 -6.03 -23.46
C ILE A 77 -2.79 -4.97 -22.85
N VAL A 78 -2.82 -4.86 -21.53
CA VAL A 78 -1.88 -4.03 -20.77
C VAL A 78 -0.75 -4.91 -20.26
N VAL A 79 0.47 -4.63 -20.69
CA VAL A 79 1.69 -5.27 -20.15
C VAL A 79 2.37 -4.28 -19.21
N ILE A 80 2.66 -4.76 -18.00
CA ILE A 80 3.33 -4.00 -16.96
C ILE A 80 4.54 -4.82 -16.53
N ILE A 81 5.71 -4.20 -16.59
CA ILE A 81 6.97 -4.78 -16.11
C ILE A 81 7.41 -3.93 -14.94
N SER A 82 7.73 -4.55 -13.81
CA SER A 82 8.31 -3.85 -12.67
C SER A 82 9.60 -4.50 -12.27
N ILE A 83 10.64 -3.67 -12.18
CA ILE A 83 11.92 -4.07 -11.60
C ILE A 83 11.86 -3.68 -10.13
N ILE A 84 11.70 -4.66 -9.25
CA ILE A 84 11.63 -4.44 -7.81
C ILE A 84 13.02 -4.66 -7.23
N ASN A 85 13.62 -3.59 -6.70
CA ASN A 85 14.85 -3.70 -5.91
C ASN A 85 14.46 -3.79 -4.42
N LEU A 86 14.32 -5.01 -3.91
CA LEU A 86 14.05 -5.25 -2.48
C LEU A 86 15.38 -5.35 -1.71
N LYS A 87 15.58 -4.43 -0.76
CA LYS A 87 16.59 -4.56 0.29
C LYS A 87 15.89 -5.07 1.54
N ILE A 88 16.04 -6.35 1.86
CA ILE A 88 15.58 -6.88 3.14
C ILE A 88 16.70 -6.63 4.15
N VAL A 89 16.43 -5.77 5.14
CA VAL A 89 17.34 -5.49 6.24
C VAL A 89 16.86 -6.26 7.46
N TYR A 90 17.68 -7.20 7.92
CA TYR A 90 17.48 -7.84 9.21
C TYR A 90 18.30 -7.07 10.25
N GLN A 91 17.67 -6.60 11.33
CA GLN A 91 18.40 -6.20 12.53
C GLN A 91 18.47 -7.41 13.47
N ASN A 92 19.68 -7.88 13.75
CA ASN A 92 19.87 -8.85 14.82
C ASN A 92 19.78 -8.13 16.18
N GLN A 93 19.65 -8.90 17.27
CA GLN A 93 19.64 -8.41 18.65
C GLN A 93 20.94 -7.70 19.11
N PHE A 94 21.92 -7.56 18.21
CA PHE A 94 23.21 -6.90 18.43
C PHE A 94 23.39 -5.61 17.59
N GLY A 95 22.40 -5.22 16.78
CA GLY A 95 22.42 -3.97 16.01
C GLY A 95 23.18 -4.03 14.68
N ASP A 96 23.61 -5.20 14.22
CA ASP A 96 24.28 -5.33 12.93
C ASP A 96 23.27 -5.35 11.77
N GLU A 97 23.48 -4.51 10.75
CA GLU A 97 22.70 -4.55 9.51
C GLU A 97 23.24 -5.64 8.56
N LEU A 98 22.47 -6.70 8.36
CA LEU A 98 22.70 -7.63 7.26
C LEU A 98 21.73 -7.28 6.12
N ALA A 99 22.27 -6.73 5.04
CA ALA A 99 21.52 -6.43 3.82
C ALA A 99 21.65 -7.59 2.83
N THR A 100 20.56 -8.27 2.52
CA THR A 100 20.50 -9.18 1.37
C THR A 100 19.71 -8.51 0.25
N ARG A 101 20.30 -8.48 -0.95
CA ARG A 101 19.66 -8.00 -2.17
C ARG A 101 18.91 -9.18 -2.81
N LEU A 102 17.58 -9.09 -2.86
CA LEU A 102 16.77 -10.01 -3.63
C LEU A 102 16.40 -9.31 -4.94
N VAL A 103 16.80 -9.89 -6.09
CA VAL A 103 16.32 -9.46 -7.40
C VAL A 103 15.17 -10.38 -7.77
N LEU A 104 13.95 -9.84 -7.76
CA LEU A 104 12.75 -10.51 -8.25
C LEU A 104 12.52 -10.05 -9.69
N GLU A 105 12.72 -10.96 -10.63
CA GLU A 105 12.20 -10.83 -12.00
C GLU A 105 10.87 -11.61 -12.04
N ILE A 106 9.77 -10.94 -12.35
CA ILE A 106 8.41 -11.52 -12.47
C ILE A 106 7.95 -11.38 -13.91
#